data_AF-A0A3C1KVC9-F1
#
_entry.id   AF-A0A3C1KVC9-F1
#
_cell.length_a   1.000
_cell.length_b   1.000
_cell.length_c   1.000
_cell.angle_alpha   90.00
_cell.angle_beta   90.00
_cell.angle_gamma   90.00
#
_symmetry.space_group_name_H-M   'P 1'
#
loop_
_entity.id
_entity.type
_entity.pdbx_description
1 polymer ?
#
loop_
_entity_poly.entity_id
_entity_poly.type
_entity_poly.pdbx_seq_one_letter_code
_entity_poly.pdbx_strand_id
1 'polypeptide(L)'
;MSLLDDNNAQGELYLTDLLGIAASQGEAGSVCVAEDWLELQGVNTRAQCASATDTLRRRVVEHWMNEGVSFEQPEQTWVETSVRLHSDVTIGAGVELRGCTDVHSGAVIRRGSVLEDVRVEAGALVKPYTVAQDAVIGEQAQVGPFTHLRPGSHLESKTKVGNFVETKKARLRVGAKASHLSYLGDCDIGAASNIGAGTITCNYDGKNKFQTVLGKGVFIGSDTQLVAPVTLGDGAYVGAGTTVTEDVPPGALAISRTEQRNIEGWVARKKSKSESS
;
A
#
# COMPACT_ATOMS: atom_id res chain seq x y z
N MET A 1 -52.73 1.38 -34.63
CA MET A 1 -52.01 0.12 -34.36
C MET A 1 -50.61 0.47 -33.97
N SER A 2 -50.08 -0.12 -32.90
CA SER A 2 -48.63 -0.08 -32.63
C SER A 2 -47.95 -0.75 -33.82
N LEU A 3 -46.94 -0.11 -34.42
CA LEU A 3 -46.13 -0.70 -35.50
C LEU A 3 -45.16 -1.77 -34.95
N LEU A 4 -44.99 -1.81 -33.62
CA LEU A 4 -44.27 -2.85 -32.89
C LEU A 4 -45.26 -3.83 -32.26
N ASP A 5 -44.95 -5.12 -32.32
CA ASP A 5 -45.63 -6.20 -31.62
C ASP A 5 -44.63 -7.14 -30.94
N ASP A 6 -45.12 -8.01 -30.07
CA ASP A 6 -44.36 -8.98 -29.26
C ASP A 6 -44.40 -10.40 -29.86
N ASN A 7 -44.74 -10.53 -31.15
CA ASN A 7 -44.89 -11.83 -31.82
C ASN A 7 -43.54 -12.44 -32.21
N ASN A 8 -42.68 -12.69 -31.22
CA ASN A 8 -41.42 -13.40 -31.37
C ASN A 8 -41.27 -14.48 -30.30
N ALA A 9 -40.20 -15.28 -30.42
CA ALA A 9 -39.96 -16.43 -29.55
C ALA A 9 -39.81 -16.08 -28.06
N GLN A 10 -39.51 -14.83 -27.73
CA GLN A 10 -39.35 -14.35 -26.35
C GLN A 10 -40.57 -13.59 -25.83
N GLY A 11 -41.50 -13.18 -26.69
CA GLY A 11 -42.66 -12.38 -26.29
C GLY A 11 -42.28 -10.95 -25.88
N GLU A 12 -41.23 -10.38 -26.47
CA GLU A 12 -40.70 -9.06 -26.11
C GLU A 12 -40.84 -8.05 -27.26
N LEU A 13 -40.89 -6.75 -26.97
CA LEU A 13 -40.83 -5.73 -28.02
C LEU A 13 -39.37 -5.46 -28.40
N TYR A 14 -38.95 -5.79 -29.62
CA TYR A 14 -37.56 -5.60 -30.04
C TYR A 14 -37.30 -4.21 -30.64
N LEU A 15 -36.32 -3.49 -30.06
CA LEU A 15 -35.85 -2.21 -30.59
C LEU A 15 -35.34 -2.34 -32.04
N THR A 16 -34.78 -3.50 -32.39
CA THR A 16 -34.24 -3.78 -33.74
C THR A 16 -35.31 -3.78 -34.83
N ASP A 17 -36.57 -4.03 -34.51
CA ASP A 17 -37.67 -4.07 -35.48
C ASP A 17 -37.98 -2.67 -36.04
N LEU A 18 -37.66 -1.61 -35.27
CA LEU A 18 -37.75 -0.22 -35.74
C LEU A 18 -36.93 0.03 -37.00
N LEU A 19 -35.79 -0.66 -37.18
CA LEU A 19 -34.98 -0.54 -38.39
C LEU A 19 -35.73 -1.05 -39.63
N GLY A 20 -36.44 -2.17 -39.51
CA GLY A 20 -37.28 -2.71 -40.58
C GLY A 20 -38.46 -1.80 -40.91
N ILE A 21 -39.10 -1.23 -39.88
CA ILE A 21 -40.19 -0.27 -40.01
C ILE A 21 -39.72 0.99 -40.75
N ALA A 22 -38.61 1.60 -40.30
CA ALA A 22 -38.04 2.78 -40.94
C ALA A 22 -37.62 2.51 -42.40
N ALA A 23 -37.05 1.33 -42.68
CA ALA A 23 -36.70 0.92 -44.03
C ALA A 23 -37.93 0.81 -44.95
N SER A 24 -39.05 0.26 -44.44
CA SER A 24 -40.32 0.15 -45.19
C SER A 24 -40.93 1.51 -45.58
N GLN A 25 -40.60 2.55 -44.83
CA GLN A 25 -41.06 3.92 -45.04
C GLN A 25 -40.07 4.76 -45.87
N GLY A 26 -38.92 4.19 -46.24
CA GLY A 26 -37.87 4.90 -46.96
C GLY A 26 -37.06 5.86 -46.07
N GLU A 27 -37.12 5.71 -44.75
CA GLU A 27 -36.49 6.61 -43.77
C GLU A 27 -35.19 6.04 -43.16
N ALA A 28 -34.79 4.81 -43.51
CA ALA A 28 -33.51 4.25 -43.09
C ALA A 28 -32.34 4.85 -43.89
N GLY A 29 -31.46 5.64 -43.26
CA GLY A 29 -30.53 6.49 -44.04
C GLY A 29 -29.09 6.66 -43.57
N SER A 30 -28.66 6.13 -42.41
CA SER A 30 -27.28 6.33 -41.96
C SER A 30 -26.71 5.13 -41.24
N VAL A 31 -25.48 4.76 -41.62
CA VAL A 31 -24.67 3.75 -40.94
C VAL A 31 -23.41 4.45 -40.43
N CYS A 32 -23.13 4.32 -39.14
CA CYS A 32 -21.86 4.71 -38.54
C CYS A 32 -21.06 3.45 -38.25
N VAL A 33 -19.84 3.36 -38.79
CA VAL A 33 -18.95 2.21 -38.58
C VAL A 33 -17.91 2.61 -37.54
N ALA A 34 -17.80 1.86 -36.45
CA ALA A 34 -16.76 2.09 -35.44
C ALA A 34 -15.38 1.76 -36.00
N GLU A 35 -14.37 2.55 -35.64
CA GLU A 35 -12.98 2.31 -36.03
C GLU A 35 -12.39 1.06 -35.33
N ASP A 36 -12.79 0.82 -34.08
CA ASP A 36 -12.47 -0.38 -33.33
C ASP A 36 -13.75 -1.12 -32.92
N TRP A 37 -13.92 -2.34 -33.43
CA TRP A 37 -15.07 -3.18 -33.12
C TRP A 37 -15.14 -3.54 -31.62
N LEU A 38 -14.01 -3.53 -30.90
CA LEU A 38 -13.96 -3.80 -29.47
C LEU A 38 -14.77 -2.78 -28.66
N GLU A 39 -15.00 -1.57 -29.19
CA GLU A 39 -15.86 -0.57 -28.56
C GLU A 39 -17.34 -0.91 -28.63
N LEU A 40 -17.72 -1.74 -29.60
CA LEU A 40 -19.08 -2.26 -29.78
C LEU A 40 -19.28 -3.64 -29.15
N GLN A 41 -18.24 -4.22 -28.54
CA GLN A 41 -18.29 -5.58 -28.01
C GLN A 41 -19.18 -5.65 -26.76
N GLY A 42 -20.29 -6.40 -26.86
CA GLY A 42 -21.13 -6.74 -25.71
C GLY A 42 -20.47 -7.73 -24.74
N VAL A 43 -20.80 -7.62 -23.46
CA VAL A 43 -20.32 -8.52 -22.40
C VAL A 43 -21.49 -9.29 -21.79
N ASN A 44 -21.62 -10.55 -22.16
CA ASN A 44 -22.69 -11.46 -21.71
C ASN A 44 -22.18 -12.59 -20.81
N THR A 45 -20.86 -12.78 -20.73
CA THR A 45 -20.23 -13.85 -19.94
C THR A 45 -19.02 -13.33 -19.18
N ARG A 46 -18.60 -14.05 -18.14
CA ARG A 46 -17.38 -13.73 -17.38
C ARG A 46 -16.11 -13.76 -18.25
N ALA A 47 -16.06 -14.65 -19.25
CA ALA A 47 -14.96 -14.70 -20.21
C ALA A 47 -14.90 -13.45 -21.09
N GLN A 48 -16.06 -12.97 -21.57
CA GLN A 48 -16.13 -11.70 -22.31
C GLN A 48 -15.75 -10.50 -21.43
N CYS A 49 -16.15 -10.50 -20.15
CA CYS A 49 -15.77 -9.45 -19.20
C CYS A 49 -14.25 -9.41 -18.99
N ALA A 50 -13.60 -10.58 -18.84
CA ALA A 50 -12.15 -10.67 -18.73
C ALA A 50 -11.45 -10.15 -20.01
N SER A 51 -11.96 -10.49 -21.19
CA SER A 51 -11.43 -10.00 -22.48
C SER A 51 -11.55 -8.48 -22.63
N ALA A 52 -12.70 -7.91 -22.24
CA ALA A 52 -12.92 -6.47 -22.27
C ALA A 52 -12.00 -5.74 -21.28
N THR A 53 -11.82 -6.31 -20.08
CA THR A 53 -10.92 -5.77 -19.06
C THR A 53 -9.46 -5.75 -19.53
N ASP A 54 -9.01 -6.83 -20.18
CA ASP A 54 -7.65 -6.90 -20.73
C ASP A 54 -7.42 -5.85 -21.81
N THR A 55 -8.42 -5.64 -22.68
CA THR A 55 -8.39 -4.59 -23.71
C THR A 55 -8.24 -3.20 -23.08
N LEU A 56 -9.05 -2.89 -22.07
CA LEU A 56 -8.99 -1.59 -21.38
C LEU A 56 -7.64 -1.39 -20.70
N ARG A 57 -7.16 -2.40 -19.96
CA ARG A 57 -5.87 -2.38 -19.30
C ARG A 57 -4.73 -2.09 -20.27
N ARG A 58 -4.72 -2.75 -21.43
CA ARG A 58 -3.71 -2.50 -22.48
C ARG A 58 -3.75 -1.05 -22.97
N ARG A 59 -4.94 -0.52 -23.26
CA ARG A 59 -5.10 0.89 -23.68
C ARG A 59 -4.56 1.87 -22.62
N VAL A 60 -4.83 1.63 -21.33
CA VAL A 60 -4.33 2.46 -20.23
C VAL A 60 -2.80 2.42 -20.14
N VAL A 61 -2.21 1.23 -20.21
CA VAL A 61 -0.76 1.08 -20.13
C VAL A 61 -0.07 1.69 -21.36
N GLU A 62 -0.62 1.49 -22.56
CA GLU A 62 -0.14 2.10 -23.81
C GLU A 62 -0.21 3.63 -23.75
N HIS A 63 -1.29 4.20 -23.22
CA HIS A 63 -1.39 5.65 -22.98
C HIS A 63 -0.24 6.15 -22.11
N TRP A 64 -0.01 5.54 -20.94
CA TRP A 64 1.04 5.99 -20.03
C TRP A 64 2.46 5.78 -20.56
N MET A 65 2.69 4.74 -21.37
CA MET A 65 3.96 4.59 -22.08
C MET A 65 4.22 5.75 -23.06
N ASN A 66 3.19 6.23 -23.76
CA ASN A 66 3.29 7.40 -24.64
C ASN A 66 3.53 8.71 -23.85
N GLU A 67 3.05 8.79 -22.60
CA GLU A 67 3.31 9.91 -21.67
C GLU A 67 4.69 9.82 -20.98
N GLY A 68 5.52 8.82 -21.31
CA GLY A 68 6.88 8.70 -20.81
C GLY A 68 7.04 7.85 -19.54
N VAL A 69 6.08 6.99 -19.22
CA VAL A 69 6.19 6.00 -18.13
C VAL A 69 6.84 4.71 -18.64
N SER A 70 7.78 4.16 -17.87
CA SER A 70 8.43 2.88 -18.17
C SER A 70 7.74 1.74 -17.45
N PHE A 71 7.36 0.69 -18.19
CA PHE A 71 6.81 -0.56 -17.63
C PHE A 71 7.76 -1.72 -17.94
N GLU A 72 8.22 -2.45 -16.91
CA GLU A 72 9.12 -3.60 -17.08
C GLU A 72 8.44 -4.79 -17.78
N GLN A 73 7.16 -5.05 -17.44
CA GLN A 73 6.31 -6.11 -18.03
C GLN A 73 4.88 -5.56 -18.15
N PRO A 74 4.58 -4.75 -19.19
CA PRO A 74 3.29 -4.09 -19.40
C PRO A 74 2.10 -5.05 -19.28
N GLU A 75 2.28 -6.28 -19.77
CA GLU A 75 1.27 -7.32 -19.79
C GLU A 75 0.95 -7.90 -18.41
N GLN A 76 1.74 -7.60 -17.38
CA GLN A 76 1.53 -8.04 -16.00
C GLN A 76 1.18 -6.90 -15.05
N THR A 77 0.99 -5.68 -15.54
CA THR A 77 0.66 -4.52 -14.70
C THR A 77 -0.80 -4.15 -14.79
N TRP A 78 -1.36 -3.72 -13.66
CA TRP A 78 -2.73 -3.22 -13.56
C TRP A 78 -2.70 -1.75 -13.14
N VAL A 79 -3.30 -0.90 -13.94
CA VAL A 79 -3.44 0.54 -13.66
C VAL A 79 -4.89 0.88 -13.90
N GLU A 80 -5.59 1.31 -12.85
CA GLU A 80 -6.96 1.80 -12.99
C GLU A 80 -6.97 3.15 -13.72
N THR A 81 -8.07 3.44 -14.42
CA THR A 81 -8.21 4.66 -15.25
C THR A 81 -8.18 5.96 -14.44
N SER A 82 -8.40 5.90 -13.13
CA SER A 82 -8.31 7.04 -12.20
C SER A 82 -6.91 7.32 -11.68
N VAL A 83 -5.95 6.42 -11.92
CA VAL A 83 -4.55 6.59 -11.50
C VAL A 83 -3.88 7.66 -12.33
N ARG A 84 -3.07 8.48 -11.68
CA ARG A 84 -2.23 9.48 -12.34
C ARG A 84 -0.77 9.08 -12.25
N LEU A 85 -0.10 9.06 -13.40
CA LEU A 85 1.34 8.85 -13.47
C LEU A 85 1.99 10.09 -14.10
N HIS A 86 3.17 10.44 -13.60
CA HIS A 86 4.02 11.46 -14.20
C HIS A 86 5.11 10.80 -15.08
N SER A 87 5.71 11.57 -15.99
CA SER A 87 6.82 11.10 -16.81
C SER A 87 8.02 10.64 -15.96
N ASP A 88 8.84 9.75 -16.49
CA ASP A 88 10.01 9.15 -15.83
C ASP A 88 9.69 8.25 -14.62
N VAL A 89 8.43 7.84 -14.44
CA VAL A 89 8.04 6.79 -13.50
C VAL A 89 8.44 5.42 -14.05
N THR A 90 8.95 4.53 -13.20
CA THR A 90 9.23 3.13 -13.54
C THR A 90 8.35 2.17 -12.76
N ILE A 91 7.60 1.32 -13.46
CA ILE A 91 6.68 0.34 -12.91
C ILE A 91 7.19 -1.08 -13.21
N GLY A 92 7.39 -1.86 -12.15
CA GLY A 92 7.80 -3.26 -12.22
C GLY A 92 6.65 -4.22 -12.53
N ALA A 93 7.00 -5.46 -12.86
CA ALA A 93 6.01 -6.50 -13.18
C ALA A 93 5.07 -6.84 -12.02
N GLY A 94 3.78 -7.12 -12.30
CA GLY A 94 2.82 -7.49 -11.25
C GLY A 94 2.45 -6.35 -10.30
N VAL A 95 2.78 -5.10 -10.65
CA VAL A 95 2.34 -3.93 -9.87
C VAL A 95 0.88 -3.64 -10.17
N GLU A 96 0.13 -3.32 -9.13
CA GLU A 96 -1.26 -2.89 -9.22
C GLU A 96 -1.43 -1.49 -8.61
N LEU A 97 -1.92 -0.55 -9.40
CA LEU A 97 -2.22 0.82 -9.00
C LEU A 97 -3.72 1.07 -9.12
N ARG A 98 -4.35 1.50 -8.03
CA ARG A 98 -5.80 1.58 -7.88
C ARG A 98 -6.25 2.89 -7.24
N GLY A 99 -7.54 3.21 -7.39
CA GLY A 99 -8.16 4.39 -6.81
C GLY A 99 -7.54 5.69 -7.34
N CYS A 100 -7.34 6.66 -6.46
CA CYS A 100 -6.76 7.97 -6.75
C CYS A 100 -5.23 7.99 -6.56
N THR A 101 -4.55 6.87 -6.85
CA THR A 101 -3.08 6.79 -6.73
C THR A 101 -2.40 7.78 -7.68
N ASP A 102 -1.44 8.56 -7.16
CA ASP A 102 -0.67 9.58 -7.91
C ASP A 102 0.83 9.32 -7.72
N VAL A 103 1.54 9.07 -8.82
CA VAL A 103 2.97 8.70 -8.81
C VAL A 103 3.79 9.75 -9.56
N HIS A 104 4.64 10.46 -8.83
CA HIS A 104 5.45 11.56 -9.33
C HIS A 104 6.76 11.11 -10.00
N SER A 105 7.33 11.99 -10.83
CA SER A 105 8.50 11.71 -11.68
C SER A 105 9.71 11.14 -10.94
N GLY A 106 10.38 10.20 -11.60
CA GLY A 106 11.56 9.50 -11.06
C GLY A 106 11.24 8.47 -9.97
N ALA A 107 9.98 8.31 -9.56
CA ALA A 107 9.59 7.26 -8.63
C ALA A 107 9.69 5.88 -9.29
N VAL A 108 10.06 4.87 -8.49
CA VAL A 108 10.22 3.49 -8.93
C VAL A 108 9.36 2.58 -8.07
N ILE A 109 8.38 1.92 -8.69
CA ILE A 109 7.49 0.97 -8.04
C ILE A 109 7.88 -0.43 -8.47
N ARG A 110 8.42 -1.22 -7.55
CA ARG A 110 8.95 -2.56 -7.86
C ARG A 110 7.89 -3.64 -7.80
N ARG A 111 8.26 -4.78 -8.40
CA ARG A 111 7.45 -5.98 -8.61
C ARG A 111 6.47 -6.31 -7.48
N GLY A 112 5.25 -6.65 -7.86
CA GLY A 112 4.24 -7.20 -6.95
C GLY A 112 3.73 -6.22 -5.89
N SER A 113 4.01 -4.92 -6.04
CA SER A 113 3.49 -3.91 -5.12
C SER A 113 2.05 -3.56 -5.47
N VAL A 114 1.22 -3.32 -4.45
CA VAL A 114 -0.20 -2.97 -4.60
C VAL A 114 -0.44 -1.66 -3.88
N LEU A 115 -0.81 -0.62 -4.63
CA LEU A 115 -1.03 0.73 -4.11
C LEU A 115 -2.46 1.18 -4.42
N GLU A 116 -3.20 1.59 -3.39
CA GLU A 116 -4.59 2.08 -3.49
C GLU A 116 -4.73 3.41 -2.76
N ASP A 117 -5.14 4.47 -3.48
CA ASP A 117 -5.21 5.83 -2.94
C ASP A 117 -3.89 6.30 -2.30
N VAL A 118 -2.76 6.00 -2.97
CA VAL A 118 -1.42 6.34 -2.47
C VAL A 118 -0.83 7.50 -3.26
N ARG A 119 -0.25 8.47 -2.56
CA ARG A 119 0.59 9.49 -3.17
C ARG A 119 2.06 9.10 -3.04
N VAL A 120 2.73 8.89 -4.17
CA VAL A 120 4.17 8.58 -4.23
C VAL A 120 4.91 9.76 -4.81
N GLU A 121 5.72 10.41 -3.99
CA GLU A 121 6.47 11.61 -4.35
C GLU A 121 7.73 11.31 -5.18
N ALA A 122 8.30 12.37 -5.74
CA ALA A 122 9.41 12.29 -6.68
C ALA A 122 10.61 11.49 -6.13
N GLY A 123 11.18 10.64 -6.97
CA GLY A 123 12.35 9.83 -6.64
C GLY A 123 12.15 8.79 -5.53
N ALA A 124 10.92 8.57 -5.04
CA ALA A 124 10.65 7.54 -4.05
C ALA A 124 10.86 6.13 -4.64
N LEU A 125 11.32 5.21 -3.80
CA LEU A 125 11.52 3.81 -4.16
C LEU A 125 10.61 2.91 -3.33
N VAL A 126 9.61 2.34 -3.99
CA VAL A 126 8.74 1.29 -3.43
C VAL A 126 9.31 -0.06 -3.86
N LYS A 127 9.81 -0.83 -2.89
CA LYS A 127 10.47 -2.12 -3.10
C LYS A 127 9.45 -3.26 -3.20
N PRO A 128 9.85 -4.44 -3.70
CA PRO A 128 8.91 -5.51 -4.04
C PRO A 128 7.94 -5.89 -2.92
N TYR A 129 6.73 -6.28 -3.32
CA TYR A 129 5.69 -6.79 -2.42
C TYR A 129 5.36 -5.82 -1.27
N THR A 130 5.36 -4.52 -1.58
CA THR A 130 4.85 -3.49 -0.67
C THR A 130 3.36 -3.31 -0.94
N VAL A 131 2.56 -3.33 0.12
CA VAL A 131 1.13 -3.03 0.05
C VAL A 131 0.89 -1.70 0.76
N ALA A 132 0.20 -0.77 0.10
CA ALA A 132 -0.12 0.52 0.69
C ALA A 132 -1.54 0.97 0.35
N GLN A 133 -2.22 1.54 1.34
CA GLN A 133 -3.56 2.10 1.19
C GLN A 133 -3.67 3.43 1.94
N ASP A 134 -4.23 4.46 1.29
CA ASP A 134 -4.48 5.79 1.87
C ASP A 134 -3.24 6.31 2.63
N ALA A 135 -2.15 6.46 1.87
CA ALA A 135 -0.82 6.74 2.37
C ALA A 135 -0.06 7.75 1.52
N VAL A 136 0.90 8.44 2.16
CA VAL A 136 1.85 9.34 1.49
C VAL A 136 3.25 8.78 1.65
N ILE A 137 3.94 8.57 0.53
CA ILE A 137 5.34 8.15 0.45
C ILE A 137 6.14 9.35 -0.07
N GLY A 138 6.88 9.99 0.83
CA GLY A 138 7.58 11.25 0.58
C GLY A 138 8.78 11.15 -0.37
N GLU A 139 9.30 12.32 -0.75
CA GLU A 139 10.36 12.46 -1.74
C GLU A 139 11.61 11.66 -1.34
N GLN A 140 12.16 10.87 -2.26
CA GLN A 140 13.32 10.00 -2.00
C GLN A 140 13.14 9.03 -0.82
N ALA A 141 11.91 8.78 -0.36
CA ALA A 141 11.64 7.77 0.65
C ALA A 141 11.88 6.36 0.08
N GLN A 142 12.26 5.44 0.97
CA GLN A 142 12.41 4.02 0.62
C GLN A 142 11.43 3.19 1.45
N VAL A 143 10.56 2.47 0.77
CA VAL A 143 9.54 1.62 1.41
C VAL A 143 9.72 0.18 0.94
N GLY A 144 9.65 -0.80 1.84
CA GLY A 144 9.72 -2.22 1.50
C GLY A 144 11.12 -2.83 1.57
N PRO A 145 11.27 -4.07 1.05
CA PRO A 145 10.18 -4.93 0.54
C PRO A 145 9.28 -5.44 1.67
N PHE A 146 8.12 -6.03 1.39
CA PHE A 146 7.23 -6.62 2.41
C PHE A 146 6.78 -5.64 3.50
N THR A 147 6.54 -4.39 3.13
CA THR A 147 5.96 -3.37 4.02
C THR A 147 4.46 -3.28 3.81
N HIS A 148 3.72 -3.01 4.87
CA HIS A 148 2.28 -2.74 4.81
C HIS A 148 1.99 -1.33 5.36
N LEU A 149 1.70 -0.38 4.48
CA LEU A 149 1.28 0.97 4.86
C LEU A 149 -0.25 1.04 4.87
N ARG A 150 -0.85 1.25 6.04
CA ARG A 150 -2.30 1.33 6.20
C ARG A 150 -2.77 2.79 6.22
N PRO A 151 -4.10 3.03 6.16
CA PRO A 151 -4.65 4.37 6.13
C PRO A 151 -4.07 5.33 7.18
N GLY A 152 -3.75 6.55 6.73
CA GLY A 152 -3.12 7.59 7.53
C GLY A 152 -1.61 7.41 7.74
N SER A 153 -0.95 6.56 6.96
CA SER A 153 0.51 6.47 6.96
C SER A 153 1.11 7.62 6.16
N HIS A 154 1.93 8.44 6.82
CA HIS A 154 2.58 9.60 6.19
C HIS A 154 4.08 9.53 6.41
N LEU A 155 4.80 9.17 5.35
CA LEU A 155 6.25 9.11 5.33
C LEU A 155 6.77 10.38 4.67
N GLU A 156 7.51 11.21 5.40
CA GLU A 156 8.13 12.40 4.83
C GLU A 156 9.38 12.07 4.01
N SER A 157 10.03 13.10 3.46
CA SER A 157 11.19 12.93 2.58
C SER A 157 12.33 12.13 3.22
N LYS A 158 12.98 11.29 2.42
CA LYS A 158 14.16 10.48 2.80
C LYS A 158 13.92 9.53 3.97
N THR A 159 12.66 9.26 4.32
CA THR A 159 12.31 8.23 5.30
C THR A 159 12.67 6.83 4.79
N LYS A 160 12.89 5.90 5.71
CA LYS A 160 13.11 4.49 5.37
C LYS A 160 12.18 3.60 6.19
N VAL A 161 11.26 2.94 5.50
CA VAL A 161 10.42 1.88 6.06
C VAL A 161 10.81 0.58 5.37
N GLY A 162 11.33 -0.38 6.13
CA GLY A 162 11.86 -1.62 5.57
C GLY A 162 10.95 -2.83 5.81
N ASN A 163 11.54 -4.01 5.77
CA ASN A 163 10.78 -5.25 5.66
C ASN A 163 10.02 -5.64 6.92
N PHE A 164 8.80 -6.15 6.70
CA PHE A 164 7.89 -6.59 7.77
C PHE A 164 7.59 -5.45 8.76
N VAL A 165 7.47 -4.24 8.23
CA VAL A 165 7.02 -3.08 8.98
C VAL A 165 5.59 -2.76 8.58
N GLU A 166 4.72 -2.59 9.58
CA GLU A 166 3.36 -2.12 9.41
C GLU A 166 3.22 -0.71 10.01
N THR A 167 2.62 0.21 9.27
CA THR A 167 2.29 1.55 9.77
C THR A 167 0.79 1.80 9.65
N LYS A 168 0.19 2.54 10.60
CA LYS A 168 -1.22 2.97 10.53
C LYS A 168 -1.41 4.26 11.30
N LYS A 169 -2.02 5.30 10.69
CA LYS A 169 -2.15 6.62 11.34
C LYS A 169 -0.81 7.07 11.97
N ALA A 170 0.26 6.91 11.20
CA ALA A 170 1.62 7.08 11.68
C ALA A 170 2.33 8.08 10.78
N ARG A 171 2.92 9.11 11.38
CA ARG A 171 3.75 10.09 10.68
C ARG A 171 5.22 9.82 10.99
N LEU A 172 6.01 9.50 9.98
CA LEU A 172 7.46 9.42 10.08
C LEU A 172 8.04 10.68 9.43
N ARG A 173 8.67 11.53 10.24
CA ARG A 173 9.24 12.77 9.75
C ARG A 173 10.55 12.58 9.00
N VAL A 174 11.01 13.63 8.34
CA VAL A 174 12.18 13.63 7.43
C VAL A 174 13.33 12.76 7.96
N GLY A 175 13.75 11.78 7.15
CA GLY A 175 14.89 10.93 7.46
C GLY A 175 14.71 9.90 8.58
N ALA A 176 13.52 9.80 9.19
CA ALA A 176 13.24 8.77 10.19
C ALA A 176 13.28 7.36 9.57
N LYS A 177 13.68 6.37 10.38
CA LYS A 177 13.93 5.00 9.91
C LYS A 177 13.22 3.98 10.79
N ALA A 178 12.45 3.08 10.19
CA ALA A 178 11.95 1.85 10.80
C ALA A 178 12.24 0.72 9.82
N SER A 179 13.37 0.03 10.00
CA SER A 179 13.89 -0.82 8.93
C SER A 179 13.37 -2.26 8.95
N HIS A 180 12.92 -2.78 10.09
CA HIS A 180 12.60 -4.20 10.22
C HIS A 180 11.51 -4.47 11.27
N LEU A 181 10.62 -5.44 11.01
CA LEU A 181 9.84 -6.17 12.01
C LEU A 181 9.16 -5.26 13.07
N SER A 182 8.46 -4.21 12.65
CA SER A 182 7.92 -3.21 13.58
C SER A 182 6.46 -2.88 13.28
N TYR A 183 5.68 -2.61 14.33
CA TYR A 183 4.33 -2.06 14.20
C TYR A 183 4.30 -0.64 14.78
N LEU A 184 3.90 0.32 13.94
CA LEU A 184 3.84 1.74 14.24
C LEU A 184 2.43 2.26 13.98
N GLY A 185 1.60 2.25 15.01
CA GLY A 185 0.20 2.65 14.99
C GLY A 185 -0.05 3.90 15.84
N ASP A 186 -0.82 4.86 15.31
CA ASP A 186 -1.22 6.08 16.01
C ASP A 186 0.01 6.80 16.62
N CYS A 187 0.98 7.22 15.79
CA CYS A 187 2.23 7.83 16.26
C CYS A 187 2.75 9.00 15.42
N ASP A 188 3.52 9.90 16.04
CA ASP A 188 4.32 10.94 15.37
C ASP A 188 5.79 10.72 15.73
N ILE A 189 6.60 10.35 14.73
CA ILE A 189 8.01 10.01 14.87
C ILE A 189 8.85 11.15 14.32
N GLY A 190 9.59 11.81 15.19
CA GLY A 190 10.43 12.96 14.87
C GLY A 190 11.52 12.67 13.84
N ALA A 191 12.04 13.76 13.26
CA ALA A 191 13.00 13.70 12.17
C ALA A 191 14.29 12.99 12.60
N ALA A 192 14.89 12.24 11.68
CA ALA A 192 16.13 11.48 11.88
C ALA A 192 16.11 10.47 13.06
N SER A 193 14.93 10.13 13.59
CA SER A 193 14.79 9.11 14.62
C SER A 193 14.99 7.70 14.05
N ASN A 194 15.56 6.81 14.85
CA ASN A 194 15.86 5.43 14.46
C ASN A 194 15.05 4.46 15.31
N ILE A 195 14.19 3.69 14.66
CA ILE A 195 13.35 2.66 15.27
C ILE A 195 14.02 1.30 15.08
N GLY A 196 14.45 0.71 16.20
CA GLY A 196 15.05 -0.62 16.25
C GLY A 196 14.08 -1.71 15.81
N ALA A 197 14.64 -2.82 15.30
CA ALA A 197 13.85 -3.96 14.87
C ALA A 197 13.01 -4.53 16.01
N GLY A 198 11.79 -4.99 15.77
CA GLY A 198 10.92 -5.52 16.83
C GLY A 198 10.18 -4.45 17.63
N THR A 199 10.30 -3.17 17.28
CA THR A 199 9.61 -2.12 18.03
C THR A 199 8.11 -2.16 17.80
N ILE A 200 7.32 -2.05 18.87
CA ILE A 200 5.86 -2.03 18.83
C ILE A 200 5.34 -0.82 19.59
N THR A 201 4.51 0.00 18.95
CA THR A 201 3.67 0.99 19.64
C THR A 201 2.41 0.30 20.16
N CYS A 202 2.29 0.13 21.48
CA CYS A 202 1.11 -0.44 22.12
C CYS A 202 0.04 0.65 22.24
N ASN A 203 -0.73 0.85 21.16
CA ASN A 203 -1.66 1.96 20.98
C ASN A 203 -3.11 1.67 21.41
N TYR A 204 -3.42 0.49 21.98
CA TYR A 204 -4.77 0.05 22.29
C TYR A 204 -4.84 -0.64 23.66
N ASP A 205 -5.77 -0.21 24.52
CA ASP A 205 -5.95 -0.75 25.89
C ASP A 205 -7.05 -1.83 26.01
N GLY A 206 -7.70 -2.19 24.89
CA GLY A 206 -8.90 -3.03 24.88
C GLY A 206 -10.21 -2.26 24.63
N LYS A 207 -10.17 -0.93 24.64
CA LYS A 207 -11.33 -0.04 24.41
C LYS A 207 -10.97 1.24 23.64
N ASN A 208 -9.93 1.95 24.05
CA ASN A 208 -9.50 3.24 23.52
C ASN A 208 -8.16 3.12 22.82
N LYS A 209 -7.86 4.12 21.98
CA LYS A 209 -6.57 4.27 21.34
C LYS A 209 -5.83 5.50 21.82
N PHE A 210 -4.50 5.39 21.88
CA PHE A 210 -3.62 6.42 22.40
C PHE A 210 -2.43 6.65 21.47
N GLN A 211 -1.85 7.84 21.56
CA GLN A 211 -0.78 8.27 20.67
C GLN A 211 0.60 8.06 21.30
N THR A 212 1.56 7.60 20.50
CA THR A 212 2.99 7.64 20.83
C THR A 212 3.65 8.81 20.12
N VAL A 213 4.42 9.62 20.84
CA VAL A 213 5.14 10.79 20.29
C VAL A 213 6.63 10.63 20.52
N LEU A 214 7.42 10.67 19.46
CA LEU A 214 8.88 10.67 19.52
C LEU A 214 9.43 12.00 19.00
N GLY A 215 10.31 12.62 19.76
CA GLY A 215 11.06 13.79 19.36
C GLY A 215 12.06 13.52 18.22
N LYS A 216 12.79 14.56 17.84
CA LYS A 216 13.84 14.50 16.82
C LYS A 216 15.03 13.67 17.32
N GLY A 217 15.59 12.84 16.45
CA GLY A 217 16.83 12.11 16.72
C GLY A 217 16.73 11.11 17.87
N VAL A 218 15.52 10.63 18.17
CA VAL A 218 15.30 9.59 19.18
C VAL A 218 15.86 8.27 18.65
N PHE A 219 16.54 7.52 19.52
CA PHE A 219 16.99 6.17 19.22
C PHE A 219 16.17 5.16 20.04
N ILE A 220 15.45 4.28 19.35
CA ILE A 220 14.74 3.17 19.97
C ILE A 220 15.53 1.88 19.76
N GLY A 221 15.94 1.25 20.86
CA GLY A 221 16.57 -0.06 20.83
C GLY A 221 15.63 -1.14 20.27
N SER A 222 16.22 -2.23 19.79
CA SER A 222 15.43 -3.36 19.28
C SER A 222 14.53 -3.96 20.36
N ASP A 223 13.40 -4.52 19.92
CA ASP A 223 12.41 -5.22 20.75
C ASP A 223 11.86 -4.35 21.90
N THR A 224 11.67 -3.07 21.63
CA THR A 224 11.07 -2.12 22.57
C THR A 224 9.54 -2.06 22.39
N GLN A 225 8.82 -2.03 23.51
CA GLN A 225 7.38 -1.73 23.53
C GLN A 225 7.17 -0.31 24.06
N LEU A 226 6.42 0.50 23.30
CA LEU A 226 6.07 1.87 23.67
C LEU A 226 4.59 1.88 24.08
N VAL A 227 4.30 1.89 25.38
CA VAL A 227 2.94 1.85 25.90
C VAL A 227 2.33 3.25 25.84
N ALA A 228 1.43 3.46 24.87
CA ALA A 228 0.78 4.74 24.68
C ALA A 228 -0.33 4.99 25.74
N PRO A 229 -0.58 6.25 26.13
CA PRO A 229 0.07 7.48 25.65
C PRO A 229 1.46 7.67 26.26
N VAL A 230 2.44 8.01 25.42
CA VAL A 230 3.82 8.26 25.88
C VAL A 230 4.57 9.20 24.94
N THR A 231 5.40 10.07 25.53
CA THR A 231 6.23 11.06 24.83
C THR A 231 7.70 10.85 25.16
N LEU A 232 8.54 10.73 24.12
CA LEU A 232 9.99 10.68 24.24
C LEU A 232 10.58 11.97 23.68
N GLY A 233 11.30 12.72 24.50
CA GLY A 233 11.91 13.99 24.12
C GLY A 233 13.03 13.86 23.09
N ASP A 234 13.44 14.98 22.51
CA ASP A 234 14.50 15.04 21.50
C ASP A 234 15.80 14.36 21.98
N GLY A 235 16.40 13.54 21.12
CA GLY A 235 17.64 12.84 21.41
C GLY A 235 17.55 11.78 22.51
N ALA A 236 16.35 11.45 23.00
CA ALA A 236 16.18 10.36 23.96
C ALA A 236 16.65 9.02 23.38
N TYR A 237 17.16 8.16 24.24
CA TYR A 237 17.65 6.84 23.90
C TYR A 237 16.89 5.79 24.70
N VAL A 238 16.35 4.78 24.04
CA VAL A 238 15.73 3.63 24.70
C VAL A 238 16.61 2.42 24.49
N GLY A 239 17.03 1.77 25.58
CA GLY A 239 17.79 0.54 25.49
C GLY A 239 16.95 -0.60 24.90
N ALA A 240 17.59 -1.53 24.21
CA ALA A 240 16.90 -2.72 23.67
C ALA A 240 16.14 -3.50 24.76
N GLY A 241 15.02 -4.13 24.38
CA GLY A 241 14.17 -4.93 25.26
C GLY A 241 13.43 -4.13 26.34
N THR A 242 13.31 -2.80 26.17
CA THR A 242 12.68 -1.93 27.15
C THR A 242 11.18 -1.80 26.87
N THR A 243 10.37 -1.90 27.91
CA THR A 243 8.96 -1.52 27.93
C THR A 243 8.87 -0.11 28.51
N VAL A 244 8.55 0.88 27.67
CA VAL A 244 8.42 2.28 28.08
C VAL A 244 6.97 2.55 28.46
N THR A 245 6.73 2.92 29.72
CA THR A 245 5.40 3.22 30.27
C THR A 245 5.24 4.66 30.77
N GLU A 246 6.33 5.43 30.76
CA GLU A 246 6.38 6.81 31.23
C GLU A 246 7.16 7.66 30.22
N ASP A 247 6.89 8.96 30.22
CA ASP A 247 7.59 9.91 29.35
C ASP A 247 9.09 9.89 29.61
N VAL A 248 9.88 10.01 28.53
CA VAL A 248 11.34 10.03 28.59
C VAL A 248 11.82 11.45 28.30
N PRO A 249 12.54 12.10 29.24
CA PRO A 249 13.05 13.45 29.01
C PRO A 249 14.01 13.54 27.81
N PRO A 250 14.17 14.72 27.20
CA PRO A 250 15.16 14.93 26.13
C PRO A 250 16.57 14.49 26.54
N GLY A 251 17.27 13.78 25.65
CA GLY A 251 18.62 13.28 25.86
C GLY A 251 18.78 12.19 26.93
N ALA A 252 17.70 11.76 27.59
CA ALA A 252 17.76 10.74 28.63
C ALA A 252 17.84 9.32 28.05
N LEU A 253 18.41 8.40 28.84
CA LEU A 253 18.37 6.97 28.59
C LEU A 253 17.22 6.34 29.38
N ALA A 254 16.31 5.65 28.70
CA ALA A 254 15.29 4.81 29.31
C ALA A 254 15.66 3.31 29.18
N ILE A 255 15.61 2.59 30.31
CA ILE A 255 15.81 1.14 30.37
C ILE A 255 14.84 0.52 31.40
N SER A 256 14.30 -0.65 31.09
CA SER A 256 13.45 -1.43 32.00
C SER A 256 13.84 -2.91 31.93
N ARG A 257 15.06 -3.24 32.37
CA ARG A 257 15.64 -4.57 32.25
C ARG A 257 16.07 -5.13 33.60
N THR A 258 15.98 -6.45 33.74
CA THR A 258 16.52 -7.16 34.91
C THR A 258 18.03 -7.39 34.74
N GLU A 259 18.75 -7.51 35.85
CA GLU A 259 20.14 -7.97 35.81
C GLU A 259 20.19 -9.40 35.25
N GLN A 260 21.12 -9.63 34.32
CA GLN A 260 21.31 -10.95 33.73
C GLN A 260 21.83 -11.93 34.78
N ARG A 261 21.16 -13.08 34.92
CA ARG A 261 21.61 -14.20 35.76
C ARG A 261 21.94 -15.42 34.92
N ASN A 262 23.16 -15.92 35.07
CA ASN A 262 23.58 -17.19 34.48
C ASN A 262 23.42 -18.31 35.52
N ILE A 263 22.72 -19.40 35.16
CA ILE A 263 22.56 -20.58 36.01
C ILE A 263 23.43 -21.71 35.46
N GLU A 264 24.66 -21.80 35.96
CA GLU A 264 25.62 -22.80 35.52
C GLU A 264 25.12 -24.23 35.78
N GLY A 265 25.43 -25.14 34.86
CA GLY A 265 25.07 -26.56 34.94
C GLY A 265 23.58 -26.89 34.83
N TRP A 266 22.70 -25.93 34.49
CA TRP A 266 21.25 -26.16 34.46
C TRP A 266 20.83 -27.30 33.52
N VAL A 267 21.37 -27.33 32.29
CA VAL A 267 21.05 -28.37 31.29
C VAL A 267 21.47 -29.75 31.78
N ALA A 268 22.67 -29.87 32.36
CA ALA A 268 23.18 -31.13 32.91
C ALA A 268 22.26 -31.67 34.02
N ARG A 269 21.87 -30.82 34.99
CA ARG A 269 20.93 -31.19 36.07
C ARG A 269 19.54 -31.56 35.58
N LYS A 270 19.07 -30.98 34.47
CA LYS A 270 17.77 -31.31 33.88
C LYS A 270 17.78 -32.67 33.18
N LYS A 271 18.84 -32.97 32.44
CA LYS A 271 19.02 -34.27 31.76
C LYS A 271 19.17 -35.44 32.75
N SER A 272 19.93 -35.24 33.82
CA SER A 272 20.09 -36.29 34.83
C SER A 272 18.78 -36.67 35.53
N LYS A 273 17.81 -35.75 35.60
CA LYS A 273 16.47 -36.01 36.16
C LYS A 273 15.54 -36.76 35.20
N SER A 274 15.71 -36.60 33.89
CA SER A 274 14.92 -37.30 32.87
C SER A 274 15.42 -38.71 32.58
N GLU A 275 16.71 -39.00 32.83
CA GLU A 275 17.29 -40.35 32.69
C GLU A 275 17.09 -41.22 33.94
N SER A 276 16.71 -40.62 35.07
CA SER A 276 16.38 -41.30 36.33
C SER A 276 14.89 -41.61 36.51
N SER A 277 14.08 -41.42 35.46
CA SER A 277 12.64 -41.69 35.39
C SER A 277 12.35 -42.55 34.18
#